data_AF-A0A0S3T1E1-F1
#
_entry.id   AF-A0A0S3T1E1-F1
#
_cell.length_a   1.000
_cell.length_b   1.000
_cell.length_c   1.000
_cell.angle_alpha   90.00
_cell.angle_beta   90.00
_cell.angle_gamma   90.00
#
_symmetry.space_group_name_H-M   'P 1'
#
loop_
_entity.id
_entity.type
_entity.pdbx_description
1 polymer ?
#
loop_
_entity_poly.entity_id
_entity_poly.type
_entity_poly.pdbx_seq_one_letter_code
_entity_poly.pdbx_strand_id
1 'polypeptide(L)'
;MAVPPDVELTSSITLLDTDMGIFLEEAEKVKTEMGSLRDILGSLQQANEESKSLHKAEELKALRSRINANIVAVLKKARAIRTQLEEMDRANAANR
;
A
#
# COMPACT_ATOMS: atom_id res chain seq x y z
N MET A 1 -43.89 -29.27 -4.14
CA MET A 1 -42.42 -29.38 -4.20
C MET A 1 -41.88 -28.13 -3.53
N ALA A 2 -41.63 -28.18 -2.22
CA ALA A 2 -41.18 -27.02 -1.45
C ALA A 2 -39.65 -27.08 -1.36
N VAL A 3 -38.97 -26.06 -1.89
CA VAL A 3 -37.52 -25.92 -1.81
C VAL A 3 -37.17 -25.51 -0.37
N PRO A 4 -36.24 -26.19 0.32
CA PRO A 4 -35.90 -25.87 1.71
C PRO A 4 -35.08 -24.56 1.81
N PRO A 5 -35.28 -23.75 2.87
CA PRO A 5 -34.60 -22.46 3.09
C PRO A 5 -33.12 -22.57 3.51
N ASP A 6 -32.58 -23.78 3.73
CA ASP A 6 -31.21 -23.98 4.23
C ASP A 6 -30.10 -23.76 3.18
N VAL A 7 -30.44 -23.71 1.89
CA VAL A 7 -29.45 -23.61 0.80
C VAL A 7 -28.96 -22.16 0.58
N GLU A 8 -29.77 -21.15 0.91
CA GLU A 8 -29.35 -19.75 0.78
C GLU A 8 -28.40 -19.31 1.91
N LEU A 9 -28.59 -19.81 3.14
CA LEU A 9 -27.78 -19.41 4.28
C LEU A 9 -26.34 -19.95 4.20
N THR A 10 -26.17 -21.19 3.74
CA THR A 10 -24.84 -21.80 3.52
C THR A 10 -24.09 -21.12 2.38
N SER A 11 -24.78 -20.78 1.28
CA SER A 11 -24.19 -20.05 0.16
C SER A 11 -23.71 -18.64 0.56
N SER A 12 -24.47 -17.97 1.40
CA SER A 12 -24.14 -16.63 1.92
C SER A 12 -22.93 -16.65 2.85
N ILE A 13 -22.82 -17.67 3.71
CA ILE A 13 -21.68 -17.88 4.61
C ILE A 13 -20.39 -18.16 3.82
N THR A 14 -20.45 -18.96 2.77
CA THR A 14 -19.28 -19.23 1.93
C THR A 14 -18.78 -18.01 1.16
N LEU A 15 -19.70 -17.11 0.79
CA LEU A 15 -19.38 -15.88 0.07
C LEU A 15 -18.72 -14.85 1.00
N LEU A 16 -19.18 -14.74 2.25
CA LEU A 16 -18.57 -13.90 3.29
C LEU A 16 -17.17 -14.37 3.69
N ASP A 17 -16.94 -15.68 3.78
CA ASP A 17 -15.61 -16.27 4.07
C ASP A 17 -14.60 -15.97 2.93
N THR A 18 -15.07 -16.06 1.69
CA THR A 18 -14.26 -15.75 0.51
C THR A 18 -13.94 -14.25 0.40
N ASP A 19 -14.93 -13.39 0.65
CA ASP A 19 -14.78 -11.93 0.62
C ASP A 19 -13.81 -11.43 1.70
N MET A 20 -13.92 -12.01 2.92
CA MET A 20 -12.97 -11.73 4.00
C MET A 20 -11.55 -12.19 3.66
N GLY A 21 -11.38 -13.34 2.99
CA GLY A 21 -10.09 -13.81 2.51
C GLY A 21 -9.43 -12.83 1.52
N ILE A 22 -10.19 -12.30 0.56
CA ILE A 22 -9.72 -11.32 -0.42
C ILE A 22 -9.35 -9.99 0.28
N PHE A 23 -10.17 -9.54 1.23
CA PHE A 23 -9.89 -8.34 2.01
C PHE A 23 -8.58 -8.45 2.81
N LEU A 24 -8.35 -9.61 3.45
CA LEU A 24 -7.11 -9.86 4.20
C LEU A 24 -5.88 -9.89 3.28
N GLU A 25 -6.01 -10.44 2.07
CA GLU A 25 -4.92 -10.43 1.08
C GLU A 25 -4.58 -9.00 0.65
N GLU A 26 -5.59 -8.17 0.35
CA GLU A 26 -5.39 -6.77 -0.04
C GLU A 26 -4.79 -5.95 1.12
N ALA A 27 -5.21 -6.21 2.37
CA ALA A 27 -4.64 -5.58 3.55
C ALA A 27 -3.15 -5.93 3.73
N GLU A 28 -2.75 -7.18 3.52
CA GLU A 28 -1.33 -7.58 3.57
C GLU A 28 -0.51 -6.94 2.43
N LYS A 29 -1.09 -6.79 1.22
CA LYS A 29 -0.44 -6.04 0.13
C LYS A 29 -0.21 -4.59 0.50
N VAL A 30 -1.23 -3.90 1.03
CA VAL A 30 -1.11 -2.51 1.49
C VAL A 30 -0.06 -2.37 2.59
N LYS A 31 -0.04 -3.28 3.56
CA LYS A 31 0.96 -3.31 4.63
C LYS A 31 2.38 -3.48 4.09
N THR A 32 2.56 -4.35 3.10
CA THR A 32 3.85 -4.56 2.42
C THR A 32 4.31 -3.31 1.66
N GLU A 33 3.39 -2.67 0.93
CA GLU A 33 3.62 -1.40 0.24
C GLU A 33 4.01 -0.28 1.22
N MET A 34 3.33 -0.18 2.37
CA MET A 34 3.67 0.77 3.45
C MET A 34 5.05 0.49 4.05
N GLY A 35 5.43 -0.78 4.22
CA GLY A 35 6.78 -1.16 4.65
C GLY A 35 7.83 -0.65 3.66
N SER A 36 7.63 -0.91 2.37
CA SER A 36 8.52 -0.42 1.31
C SER A 36 8.61 1.11 1.28
N LEU A 37 7.49 1.81 1.52
CA LEU A 37 7.47 3.27 1.60
C LEU A 37 8.34 3.80 2.75
N ARG A 38 8.27 3.15 3.91
CA ARG A 38 9.08 3.49 5.08
C ARG A 38 10.58 3.32 4.80
N ASP A 39 10.96 2.27 4.08
CA ASP A 39 12.37 2.02 3.74
C ASP A 39 12.94 3.09 2.79
N ILE A 40 12.13 3.55 1.81
CA ILE A 40 12.51 4.65 0.92
C ILE A 40 12.63 5.97 1.71
N LEU A 41 11.72 6.22 2.65
CA LEU A 41 11.79 7.40 3.52
C LEU A 41 13.04 7.39 4.40
N GLY A 42 13.41 6.24 4.97
CA GLY A 42 14.66 6.09 5.72
C GLY A 42 15.89 6.36 4.84
N SER A 43 15.90 5.82 3.62
CA SER A 43 16.98 6.07 2.65
C SER A 43 17.06 7.55 2.22
N LEU A 44 15.91 8.22 2.08
CA LEU A 44 15.82 9.64 1.76
C LEU A 44 16.38 10.49 2.90
N GLN A 45 16.04 10.17 4.15
CA GLN A 45 16.55 10.85 5.33
C GLN A 45 18.07 10.69 5.45
N GLN A 46 18.60 9.48 5.28
CA GLN A 46 20.04 9.23 5.28
C GLN A 46 20.76 10.05 4.19
N ALA A 47 20.26 10.00 2.95
CA ALA A 47 20.83 10.77 1.84
C ALA A 47 20.81 12.28 2.13
N ASN A 48 19.76 12.77 2.79
CA ASN A 48 19.67 14.18 3.16
C ASN A 48 20.69 14.58 4.25
N GLU A 49 20.94 13.71 5.23
CA GLU A 49 21.99 13.92 6.23
C GLU A 49 23.39 13.88 5.61
N GLU A 50 23.66 12.93 4.72
CA GLU A 50 24.91 12.85 3.95
C GLU A 50 25.17 14.14 3.14
N SER A 51 24.12 14.81 2.67
CA SER A 51 24.26 16.07 1.93
C SER A 51 24.90 17.20 2.74
N LYS A 52 24.78 17.16 4.07
CA LYS A 52 25.29 18.21 4.95
C LYS A 52 26.81 18.15 5.13
N SER A 53 27.41 16.98 4.94
CA SER A 53 28.86 16.75 5.06
C SER A 53 29.58 16.66 3.71
N LEU A 54 28.83 16.66 2.60
CA LEU A 54 29.37 16.61 1.25
C LEU A 54 29.73 18.00 0.74
N HIS A 55 30.99 18.18 0.34
CA HIS A 55 31.52 19.46 -0.15
C HIS A 55 31.97 19.43 -1.62
N LYS A 56 31.93 18.25 -2.26
CA LYS A 56 32.27 18.11 -3.69
C LYS A 56 31.03 18.28 -4.56
N ALA A 57 31.12 19.14 -5.57
CA ALA A 57 29.99 19.51 -6.43
C ALA A 57 29.38 18.32 -7.20
N GLU A 58 30.22 17.42 -7.73
CA GLU A 58 29.74 16.24 -8.47
C GLU A 58 29.00 15.24 -7.56
N GLU A 59 29.51 15.03 -6.34
CA GLU A 59 28.88 14.14 -5.36
C GLU A 59 27.54 14.73 -4.86
N LEU A 60 27.47 16.06 -4.66
CA LEU A 60 26.22 16.76 -4.34
C LEU A 60 25.18 16.64 -5.46
N LYS A 61 25.60 16.70 -6.74
CA LYS A 61 24.70 16.55 -7.88
C LYS A 61 24.13 15.12 -7.96
N ALA A 62 24.97 14.11 -7.80
CA ALA A 62 24.54 12.71 -7.76
C ALA A 62 23.56 12.47 -6.60
N LEU A 63 23.86 13.01 -5.42
CA LEU A 63 23.00 12.90 -4.24
C LEU A 63 21.63 13.55 -4.45
N ARG A 64 21.59 14.77 -5.01
CA ARG A 64 20.33 15.45 -5.36
C ARG A 64 19.51 14.63 -6.35
N SER A 65 20.16 14.00 -7.33
CA SER A 65 19.47 13.10 -8.28
C SER A 65 18.82 11.91 -7.56
N ARG A 66 19.54 11.30 -6.60
CA ARG A 66 19.01 10.18 -5.78
C ARG A 66 17.85 10.63 -4.89
N ILE A 67 17.98 11.78 -4.23
CA ILE A 67 16.91 12.39 -3.42
C ILE A 67 15.66 12.62 -4.26
N ASN A 68 15.80 13.22 -5.44
CA ASN A 68 14.67 13.46 -6.34
C ASN A 68 14.00 12.16 -6.80
N ALA A 69 14.77 11.13 -7.14
CA ALA A 69 14.24 9.83 -7.51
C ALA A 69 13.44 9.19 -6.35
N ASN A 70 13.98 9.25 -5.12
CA ASN A 70 13.31 8.76 -3.92
C ASN A 70 12.00 9.52 -3.65
N ILE A 71 11.98 10.85 -3.78
CA ILE A 71 10.76 11.66 -3.60
C ILE A 71 9.67 11.23 -4.60
N VAL A 72 10.03 11.07 -5.88
CA VAL A 72 9.08 10.60 -6.90
C VAL A 72 8.55 9.20 -6.59
N ALA A 73 9.42 8.29 -6.13
CA ALA A 73 9.02 6.95 -5.73
C ALA A 73 8.05 6.95 -4.53
N VAL A 74 8.34 7.75 -3.50
CA VAL A 74 7.47 7.97 -2.33
C VAL A 74 6.10 8.46 -2.76
N LEU A 75 6.03 9.49 -3.61
CA LEU A 75 4.78 10.06 -4.08
C LEU A 75 3.93 9.05 -4.87
N LYS A 76 4.56 8.25 -5.73
CA LYS A 76 3.87 7.21 -6.50
C LYS A 76 3.29 6.14 -5.59
N LYS A 77 4.09 5.62 -4.66
CA LYS A 77 3.65 4.59 -3.70
C LYS A 77 2.56 5.10 -2.76
N ALA A 78 2.70 6.31 -2.23
CA ALA A 78 1.68 6.90 -1.38
C ALA A 78 0.32 7.03 -2.10
N ARG A 79 0.31 7.40 -3.38
CA ARG A 79 -0.91 7.45 -4.19
C ARG A 79 -1.51 6.07 -4.45
N ALA A 80 -0.68 5.07 -4.72
CA ALA A 80 -1.12 3.69 -4.92
C ALA A 80 -1.79 3.15 -3.64
N ILE A 81 -1.11 3.25 -2.50
CA ILE A 81 -1.63 2.86 -1.18
C ILE A 81 -2.97 3.55 -0.89
N ARG A 82 -3.06 4.86 -1.14
CA ARG A 82 -4.31 5.60 -0.92
C ARG A 82 -5.46 5.05 -1.77
N THR A 83 -5.18 4.75 -3.04
CA THR A 83 -6.20 4.23 -3.97
C THR A 83 -6.67 2.84 -3.53
N GLN A 84 -5.75 1.95 -3.12
CA GLN A 84 -6.09 0.62 -2.60
C GLN A 84 -6.95 0.72 -1.33
N LEU A 85 -6.60 1.61 -0.40
CA LEU A 85 -7.40 1.83 0.82
C LEU A 85 -8.81 2.36 0.50
N GLU A 86 -8.94 3.31 -0.43
CA GLU A 86 -10.24 3.83 -0.88
C GLU A 86 -11.10 2.73 -1.55
N GLU A 87 -10.48 1.80 -2.29
CA GLU A 87 -11.15 0.66 -2.88
C GLU A 87 -11.60 -0.36 -1.84
N MET A 88 -10.73 -0.69 -0.87
CA MET A 88 -11.07 -1.55 0.26
C MET A 88 -12.22 -0.97 1.09
N ASP A 89 -12.20 0.33 1.38
CA ASP A 89 -13.28 1.00 2.12
C ASP A 89 -14.61 0.96 1.35
N ARG A 90 -14.58 1.13 0.03
CA ARG A 90 -15.79 0.99 -0.82
C ARG A 90 -16.34 -0.42 -0.83
N ALA A 91 -15.47 -1.43 -0.97
CA ALA A 91 -15.89 -2.84 -0.94
C ALA A 91 -16.50 -3.21 0.42
N ASN A 92 -15.88 -2.77 1.52
CA ASN A 92 -16.38 -2.99 2.87
C ASN A 92 -17.72 -2.27 3.12
N ALA A 93 -17.91 -1.07 2.58
CA ALA A 93 -19.19 -0.35 2.67
C ALA A 93 -20.31 -0.99 1.84
N ALA A 94 -19.98 -1.66 0.72
CA ALA A 94 -20.95 -2.36 -0.13
C ALA A 94 -21.41 -3.70 0.45
N ASN A 95 -20.60 -4.30 1.33
CA ASN A 95 -20.87 -5.58 1.99
C ASN A 95 -21.56 -5.44 3.37
N ARG A 96 -22.04 -4.23 3.72
CA ARG A 96 -22.73 -3.91 4.99
C ARG A 96 -24.23 -3.73 4.78
#